data_AF-A0A1R1PN78-F1
#
_entry.id   AF-A0A1R1PN78-F1
#
_cell.length_a   1.000
_cell.length_b   1.000
_cell.length_c   1.000
_cell.angle_alpha   90.00
_cell.angle_beta   90.00
_cell.angle_gamma   90.00
#
_symmetry.space_group_name_H-M   'P 1'
#
loop_
_entity.id
_entity.type
_entity.pdbx_description
1 polymer ?
#
loop_
_entity_poly.entity_id
_entity_poly.type
_entity_poly.pdbx_seq_one_letter_code
_entity_poly.pdbx_strand_id
1 'polypeptide(L)'
;MDAYLNGDVGTLKEWCSEASYNVLSAIITAQQQQGLISDCKILDLRHVDFHSAKILDNDVPVIIITFQTQENNVFRNAISNEIVSGREDLIEACTYVAIFTKIVENMDNPITAGWKMIDLAKNSSRPTW
;
A
#
# COMPACT_ATOMS: atom_id res chain seq x y z
N MET A 1 3.73 -0.39 3.41
CA MET A 1 3.79 -0.90 2.03
C MET A 1 3.83 -2.42 1.98
N ASP A 2 4.68 -3.08 2.76
CA ASP A 2 4.71 -4.56 2.81
C ASP A 2 3.34 -5.18 3.10
N ALA A 3 2.60 -4.64 4.08
CA ALA A 3 1.26 -5.14 4.37
C ALA A 3 0.28 -5.07 3.18
N TYR A 4 0.41 -4.03 2.34
CA TYR A 4 -0.38 -3.90 1.13
C TYR A 4 0.02 -4.95 0.08
N LEU A 5 1.32 -5.09 -0.20
CA LEU A 5 1.81 -6.02 -1.21
C LEU A 5 1.63 -7.48 -0.80
N ASN A 6 1.79 -7.82 0.49
CA ASN A 6 1.67 -9.20 0.99
C ASN A 6 0.23 -9.60 1.35
N GLY A 7 -0.74 -8.68 1.24
CA GLY A 7 -2.13 -8.96 1.59
C GLY A 7 -2.39 -9.11 3.10
N ASP A 8 -1.56 -8.50 3.94
CA ASP A 8 -1.75 -8.49 5.41
C ASP A 8 -2.86 -7.52 5.80
N VAL A 9 -4.09 -8.02 5.73
CA VAL A 9 -5.30 -7.27 6.11
C VAL A 9 -5.32 -6.88 7.59
N GLY A 10 -4.62 -7.59 8.47
CA GLY A 10 -4.54 -7.26 9.89
C GLY A 10 -3.84 -5.92 10.09
N THR A 11 -2.62 -5.82 9.57
CA THR A 11 -1.83 -4.58 9.61
C THR A 11 -2.51 -3.45 8.83
N LEU A 12 -3.12 -3.73 7.67
CA LEU A 12 -3.85 -2.70 6.92
C LEU A 12 -5.02 -2.12 7.72
N LYS A 13 -5.73 -2.92 8.51
CA LYS A 13 -6.83 -2.43 9.35
C LYS A 13 -6.36 -1.44 10.41
N GLU A 14 -5.15 -1.64 10.94
CA GLU A 14 -4.55 -0.75 11.93
C GLU A 14 -4.07 0.56 11.31
N TRP A 15 -3.49 0.53 10.11
CA TRP A 15 -2.89 1.72 9.49
C TRP A 15 -3.85 2.50 8.59
N CYS A 16 -4.91 1.89 8.07
CA CYS A 16 -5.84 2.54 7.15
C CYS A 16 -7.05 3.14 7.86
N SER A 17 -7.65 4.14 7.22
CA SER A 17 -9.04 4.51 7.48
C SER A 17 -9.97 3.37 7.07
N GLU A 18 -11.20 3.35 7.59
CA GLU A 18 -12.18 2.31 7.25
C GLU A 18 -12.45 2.25 5.74
N ALA A 19 -12.62 3.41 5.10
CA ALA A 19 -12.86 3.47 3.66
C ALA A 19 -11.71 2.87 2.85
N SER A 20 -10.47 3.29 3.12
CA SER A 20 -9.28 2.80 2.40
C SER A 20 -9.04 1.32 2.69
N TYR A 21 -9.23 0.89 3.95
CA TYR A 21 -9.13 -0.51 4.33
C TYR A 21 -10.11 -1.38 3.52
N ASN A 22 -11.37 -0.95 3.40
CA ASN A 22 -12.39 -1.69 2.66
C ASN A 22 -12.01 -1.83 1.18
N VAL A 23 -11.48 -0.77 0.56
CA VAL A 23 -11.02 -0.83 -0.84
C VAL A 23 -9.84 -1.78 -0.99
N LEU A 24 -8.79 -1.63 -0.18
CA LEU A 24 -7.58 -2.45 -0.28
C LEU A 24 -7.86 -3.94 0.03
N SER A 25 -8.64 -4.20 1.09
CA SER A 25 -9.00 -5.57 1.47
C SER A 25 -9.91 -6.23 0.44
N ALA A 26 -10.80 -5.49 -0.24
CA ALA A 26 -11.61 -6.03 -1.33
C ALA A 26 -10.74 -6.47 -2.53
N ILE A 27 -9.71 -5.68 -2.88
CA ILE A 27 -8.75 -6.05 -3.95
C ILE A 27 -8.00 -7.34 -3.57
N ILE A 28 -7.45 -7.39 -2.36
CA ILE A 28 -6.73 -8.57 -1.85
C ILE A 28 -7.63 -9.81 -1.83
N THR A 29 -8.87 -9.66 -1.33
CA THR A 29 -9.85 -10.74 -1.25
C THR A 29 -10.22 -11.25 -2.65
N ALA A 30 -10.41 -10.35 -3.62
CA ALA A 30 -10.73 -10.74 -5.00
C ALA A 30 -9.60 -11.56 -5.64
N GLN A 31 -8.33 -11.20 -5.37
CA GLN A 31 -7.17 -11.97 -5.82
C GLN A 31 -7.16 -13.37 -5.19
N GLN A 32 -7.39 -13.46 -3.87
CA GLN A 32 -7.45 -14.74 -3.16
C GLN A 32 -8.59 -15.64 -3.68
N GLN A 33 -9.76 -15.07 -4.00
CA GLN A 33 -10.89 -15.80 -4.59
C GLN A 33 -10.58 -16.37 -5.98
N GLN A 34 -9.66 -15.73 -6.72
CA GLN A 34 -9.14 -16.26 -7.99
C GLN A 34 -8.05 -17.33 -7.79
N GLY A 35 -7.75 -17.70 -6.53
CA GLY A 35 -6.68 -18.63 -6.20
C GLY A 35 -5.29 -18.03 -6.39
N LEU A 36 -5.16 -16.70 -6.35
CA LEU A 36 -3.89 -16.00 -6.44
C LEU A 36 -3.36 -15.67 -5.05
N ILE A 37 -2.05 -15.88 -4.86
CA ILE A 37 -1.29 -15.37 -3.73
C ILE A 37 -0.26 -14.36 -4.23
N SER A 38 -0.03 -13.33 -3.44
CA SER A 38 1.03 -12.37 -3.70
C SER A 38 2.37 -12.94 -3.26
N ASP A 39 3.35 -12.91 -4.15
CA ASP A 39 4.79 -13.08 -3.86
C ASP A 39 5.53 -11.79 -4.23
N CYS A 40 4.83 -10.65 -4.11
CA CYS A 40 5.39 -9.35 -4.37
C CYS A 40 6.41 -8.97 -3.29
N LYS A 41 7.52 -8.34 -3.68
CA LYS A 41 8.59 -7.96 -2.75
C LYS A 41 9.03 -6.52 -2.99
N ILE A 42 9.15 -5.76 -1.91
CA ILE A 42 9.83 -4.46 -1.91
C ILE A 42 11.31 -4.74 -1.72
N LEU A 43 12.11 -4.31 -2.70
CA LEU A 43 13.57 -4.39 -2.65
C LEU A 43 14.20 -3.14 -2.07
N ASP A 44 13.56 -2.00 -2.29
CA ASP A 44 14.01 -0.69 -1.82
C ASP A 44 12.82 0.25 -1.64
N LEU A 45 12.91 1.14 -0.65
CA LEU A 45 11.97 2.23 -0.43
C LEU A 45 12.75 3.48 -0.04
N ARG A 46 12.64 4.52 -0.87
CA ARG A 46 13.45 5.74 -0.76
C ARG A 46 12.68 6.97 -1.23
N HIS A 47 13.33 8.13 -1.09
CA HIS A 47 12.78 9.43 -1.48
C HIS A 47 11.43 9.71 -0.81
N VAL A 48 11.35 9.42 0.49
CA VAL A 48 10.16 9.70 1.30
C VAL A 48 10.14 11.19 1.60
N ASP A 49 9.32 11.91 0.85
CA ASP A 49 9.27 13.36 0.88
C ASP A 49 7.88 13.85 1.29
N PHE A 50 7.85 14.90 2.11
CA PHE A 50 6.63 15.66 2.33
C PHE A 50 6.29 16.43 1.06
N HIS A 51 5.12 16.13 0.48
CA HIS A 51 4.66 16.81 -0.72
C HIS A 51 3.88 18.07 -0.38
N SER A 52 2.81 17.94 0.41
CA SER A 52 1.99 19.07 0.85
C SER A 52 1.09 18.69 2.03
N ALA A 53 0.49 19.70 2.67
CA ALA A 53 -0.58 19.52 3.63
C ALA A 53 -1.79 20.34 3.17
N LYS A 54 -2.99 19.81 3.35
CA LYS A 54 -4.24 20.49 3.01
C LYS A 54 -5.35 20.09 3.96
N ILE A 55 -6.40 20.90 4.01
CA ILE A 55 -7.66 20.55 4.64
C ILE A 55 -8.60 20.09 3.53
N LEU A 56 -9.22 18.93 3.69
CA LEU A 56 -10.22 18.41 2.76
C LEU A 56 -11.56 19.14 2.94
N ASP A 57 -12.48 18.99 1.98
CA ASP A 57 -13.80 19.66 1.99
C ASP A 57 -14.67 19.30 3.21
N ASN A 58 -14.34 18.20 3.90
CA ASN A 58 -14.98 17.76 5.13
C ASN A 58 -14.22 18.20 6.41
N ASP A 59 -13.41 19.25 6.31
CA ASP A 59 -12.59 19.82 7.40
C ASP A 59 -11.53 18.86 7.99
N VAL A 60 -11.16 17.81 7.28
CA VAL A 60 -10.13 16.86 7.73
C VAL A 60 -8.74 17.33 7.27
N PRO A 61 -7.80 17.61 8.20
CA PRO A 61 -6.42 17.92 7.84
C PRO A 61 -5.70 16.65 7.36
N VAL A 62 -4.99 16.77 6.24
CA VAL A 62 -4.22 15.68 5.65
C VAL A 62 -2.81 16.12 5.28
N ILE A 63 -1.88 15.19 5.37
CA ILE A 63 -0.54 15.30 4.80
C ILE A 63 -0.43 14.36 3.60
N ILE A 64 0.25 14.82 2.58
CA ILE A 64 0.53 14.07 1.36
C ILE A 64 2.02 13.76 1.37
N ILE A 65 2.36 12.48 1.30
CA ILE A 65 3.72 11.97 1.26
C ILE A 65 3.93 11.30 -0.09
N THR A 66 5.04 11.61 -0.74
CA THR A 66 5.50 10.90 -1.94
C THR A 66 6.67 10.03 -1.59
N PHE A 67 6.76 8.85 -2.20
CA PHE A 67 7.92 7.98 -2.07
C PHE A 67 8.07 7.09 -3.30
N GLN A 68 9.25 6.49 -3.42
CA GLN A 68 9.57 5.56 -4.49
C GLN A 68 9.93 4.20 -3.92
N THR A 69 9.51 3.15 -4.61
CA THR A 69 9.89 1.77 -4.31
C THR A 69 10.51 1.11 -5.52
N GLN A 70 11.36 0.12 -5.26
CA GLN A 70 11.68 -0.92 -6.24
C GLN A 70 10.96 -2.19 -5.84
N GLU A 71 10.17 -2.74 -6.74
CA GLU A 71 9.28 -3.86 -6.46
C GLU A 71 9.50 -4.98 -7.47
N ASN A 72 9.44 -6.21 -7.00
CA ASN A 72 9.21 -7.37 -7.83
C ASN A 72 7.74 -7.76 -7.67
N ASN A 73 6.92 -7.54 -8.69
CA ASN A 73 5.47 -7.76 -8.62
C ASN A 73 5.11 -9.12 -9.23
N VAL A 74 5.04 -10.16 -8.41
CA VAL A 74 4.73 -11.53 -8.82
C VAL A 74 3.51 -12.06 -8.07
N PHE A 75 2.57 -12.63 -8.82
CA PHE A 75 1.42 -13.36 -8.28
C PHE A 75 1.48 -14.81 -8.72
N ARG A 76 1.23 -15.72 -7.77
CA ARG A 76 1.29 -17.16 -8.00
C ARG A 76 -0.05 -17.81 -7.79
N ASN A 77 -0.25 -18.95 -8.43
CA ASN A 77 -1.35 -19.84 -8.07
C ASN A 77 -1.12 -20.40 -6.67
N ALA A 78 -2.14 -20.34 -5.82
CA ALA A 78 -2.05 -20.75 -4.41
C ALA A 78 -1.73 -22.25 -4.21
N ILE A 79 -2.08 -23.10 -5.20
CA ILE A 79 -1.91 -24.55 -5.11
C ILE A 79 -0.64 -25.00 -5.84
N SER A 80 -0.47 -24.61 -7.12
CA SER A 80 0.67 -25.05 -7.93
C SER A 80 1.95 -24.25 -7.67
N ASN A 81 1.84 -23.07 -7.06
CA ASN A 81 2.94 -22.12 -6.86
C ASN A 81 3.57 -21.59 -8.16
N GLU A 82 2.93 -21.84 -9.30
CA GLU A 82 3.35 -21.33 -10.60
C GLU A 82 3.02 -19.83 -10.72
N ILE A 83 3.89 -19.09 -11.40
CA ILE A 83 3.68 -17.67 -11.67
C ILE A 83 2.51 -17.51 -12.63
N VAL A 84 1.47 -16.81 -12.18
CA VAL A 84 0.28 -16.47 -12.99
C VAL A 84 0.40 -15.06 -13.57
N SER A 85 1.06 -14.14 -12.85
CA SER A 85 1.30 -12.77 -13.29
C SER A 85 2.64 -12.26 -12.77
N GLY A 86 3.29 -11.40 -13.56
CA GLY A 86 4.61 -10.86 -13.26
C GLY A 86 5.77 -11.76 -13.73
N ARG A 87 7.00 -11.35 -13.42
CA ARG A 87 8.21 -12.15 -13.65
C ARG A 87 9.19 -11.90 -12.52
N GLU A 88 9.86 -12.95 -12.05
CA GLU A 88 10.82 -12.85 -10.94
C GLU A 88 12.04 -11.98 -11.26
N ASP A 89 12.39 -11.84 -12.54
CA ASP A 89 13.54 -11.07 -13.01
C ASP A 89 13.16 -9.62 -13.39
N LEU A 90 11.88 -9.24 -13.27
CA LEU A 90 11.41 -7.91 -13.61
C LEU A 90 11.28 -7.07 -12.34
N ILE A 91 12.20 -6.11 -12.20
CA ILE A 91 12.12 -5.10 -11.15
C ILE A 91 11.49 -3.83 -11.72
N GLU A 92 10.46 -3.36 -11.04
CA GLU A 92 9.75 -2.12 -11.39
C GLU A 92 10.07 -1.02 -10.38
N ALA A 93 10.43 0.16 -10.88
CA ALA A 93 10.46 1.37 -10.09
C ALA A 93 9.06 1.98 -10.04
N CYS A 94 8.51 2.15 -8.83
CA CYS A 94 7.16 2.61 -8.61
C CYS A 94 7.16 3.92 -7.81
N THR A 95 6.36 4.88 -8.24
CA THR A 95 6.18 6.15 -7.51
C THR A 95 4.80 6.17 -6.86
N TYR A 96 4.77 6.41 -5.56
CA TYR A 96 3.56 6.42 -4.75
C TYR A 96 3.26 7.81 -4.21
N VAL A 97 1.97 8.06 -4.04
CA VAL A 97 1.42 9.17 -3.26
C VAL A 97 0.56 8.54 -2.17
N ALA A 98 0.90 8.77 -0.92
CA ALA A 98 0.10 8.34 0.22
C ALA A 98 -0.44 9.56 0.96
N ILE A 99 -1.71 9.51 1.32
CA ILE A 99 -2.39 10.58 2.03
C ILE A 99 -2.70 10.08 3.44
N PHE A 100 -2.25 10.82 4.44
CA PHE A 100 -2.46 10.50 5.85
C PHE A 100 -3.23 11.60 6.56
N THR A 101 -4.04 11.20 7.54
CA THR A 101 -4.66 12.09 8.52
C THR A 101 -4.28 11.64 9.93
N LYS A 102 -4.48 12.51 10.91
CA LYS A 102 -4.21 12.21 12.31
C LYS A 102 -5.51 12.27 13.11
N ILE A 103 -5.86 11.15 13.75
CA ILE A 103 -7.01 11.00 14.62
C ILE A 103 -6.56 11.26 16.05
N VAL A 104 -7.02 12.36 16.64
CA VAL A 104 -6.59 12.83 17.97
C VAL A 104 -7.00 11.84 19.06
N GLU A 105 -8.18 11.24 18.91
CA GLU A 105 -8.76 10.26 19.84
C GLU A 105 -7.94 8.97 19.94
N ASN A 106 -7.14 8.65 18.91
CA ASN A 106 -6.34 7.42 18.83
C ASN A 106 -4.84 7.67 19.03
N MET A 107 -4.45 8.81 19.62
CA MET A 107 -3.04 9.17 19.82
C MET A 107 -2.29 8.23 20.77
N ASP A 108 -3.01 7.54 21.65
CA ASP A 108 -2.48 6.54 22.59
C ASP A 108 -2.23 5.17 21.93
N ASN A 109 -2.66 4.96 20.68
CA ASN A 109 -2.37 3.74 19.95
C ASN A 109 -0.84 3.56 19.80
N PRO A 110 -0.25 2.49 20.36
CA PRO A 110 1.20 2.32 20.41
C PRO A 110 1.83 2.01 19.04
N ILE A 111 1.02 1.64 18.05
CA ILE A 111 1.47 1.26 16.71
C ILE A 111 1.42 2.47 15.77
N THR A 112 0.30 3.19 15.76
CA THR A 112 0.05 4.25 14.78
C THR A 112 0.15 5.66 15.33
N ALA A 113 0.10 5.85 16.66
CA ALA A 113 0.07 7.15 17.32
C ALA A 113 -0.97 8.12 16.71
N GLY A 114 -2.13 7.57 16.33
CA GLY A 114 -3.26 8.29 15.72
C GLY A 114 -3.16 8.50 14.22
N TRP A 115 -2.04 8.16 13.56
CA TRP A 115 -1.93 8.30 12.11
C TRP A 115 -2.73 7.23 11.36
N LYS A 116 -3.46 7.66 10.34
CA LYS A 116 -4.22 6.79 9.44
C LYS A 116 -4.00 7.18 7.99
N MET A 117 -3.72 6.19 7.15
CA MET A 117 -3.69 6.34 5.70
C MET A 117 -5.12 6.37 5.17
N ILE A 118 -5.49 7.44 4.47
CA ILE A 118 -6.82 7.60 3.87
C ILE A 118 -6.81 7.30 2.37
N ASP A 119 -5.66 7.34 1.72
CA ASP A 119 -5.51 6.97 0.31
C ASP A 119 -4.07 6.59 -0.03
N LEU A 120 -3.92 5.73 -1.03
CA LEU A 120 -2.64 5.31 -1.58
C LEU A 120 -2.79 5.14 -3.10
N ALA A 121 -2.09 5.98 -3.86
CA ALA A 121 -2.08 5.93 -5.31
C ALA A 121 -0.69 5.55 -5.84
N LYS A 122 -0.66 4.64 -6.82
CA LYS A 122 0.53 4.30 -7.60
C LYS A 122 0.49 5.10 -8.91
N ASN A 123 1.32 6.14 -9.03
CA ASN A 123 1.29 7.07 -10.16
C ASN A 123 1.95 6.52 -11.42
N SER A 124 2.98 5.69 -11.27
CA SER A 124 3.67 5.06 -12.40
C SER A 124 4.46 3.85 -11.92
N SER A 125 4.52 2.80 -12.74
CA SER A 125 5.56 1.79 -12.70
C SER A 125 6.35 1.81 -14.01
N ARG A 126 7.67 1.62 -13.94
CA ARG A 126 8.54 1.51 -15.11
C ARG A 126 9.59 0.43 -14.86
N PRO A 127 9.95 -0.40 -15.87
CA PRO A 127 11.12 -1.26 -15.78
C PRO A 127 12.37 -0.46 -15.46
N THR A 128 13.29 -1.04 -14.69
CA THR A 128 14.54 -0.38 -14.26
C THR A 128 15.71 -0.55 -15.23
N TRP A 129 15.53 -1.27 -16.33
CA TRP A 129 16.55 -1.59 -17.33
C TRP A 129 16.14 -1.19 -18.74
#